data_AF-A0A844XAG9-F1
#
_entry.id   AF-A0A844XAG9-F1
#
_cell.length_a   1.000
_cell.length_b   1.000
_cell.length_c   1.000
_cell.angle_alpha   90.00
_cell.angle_beta   90.00
_cell.angle_gamma   90.00
#
_symmetry.space_group_name_H-M   'P 1'
#
loop_
_entity.id
_entity.type
_entity.pdbx_description
1 polymer ?
#
loop_
_entity_poly.entity_id
_entity_poly.type
_entity_poly.pdbx_seq_one_letter_code
_entity_poly.pdbx_strand_id
1 'polypeptide(L)'
;MIARVTIAGLALLMAIVACFAQLDQQSRLDPSYALMVPDAFSGNAARERAKMELQLGQGQAALASATMQIKHRPLPAESLTILALSAISAGEEEPATDALSAASRRGWREPIAQLASAESALSQGQYQGAAQRIAALMAMGTLSAPTEELLGRLLQTPEGQQAFAERLAAFGRWQNNALLTGYRAGGASAWASTLARANELGADFNCNRLGLLAKKYGGHQNAADLAKFWPGDCKSS
;
A
#
# COMPACT_ATOMS: atom_id res chain seq x y z
N MET A 1 31.96 -11.21 -50.07
CA MET A 1 32.02 -12.05 -48.85
C MET A 1 31.96 -11.21 -47.58
N ILE A 2 32.76 -10.14 -47.45
CA ILE A 2 32.79 -9.25 -46.26
C ILE A 2 31.39 -8.78 -45.83
N ALA A 3 30.60 -8.20 -46.74
CA ALA A 3 29.26 -7.70 -46.40
C ALA A 3 28.30 -8.75 -45.81
N ARG A 4 28.38 -10.02 -46.28
CA ARG A 4 27.53 -11.11 -45.74
C ARG A 4 27.94 -11.48 -44.31
N VAL A 5 29.25 -11.51 -44.04
CA VAL A 5 29.78 -11.77 -42.69
C VAL A 5 29.38 -10.65 -41.73
N THR A 6 29.48 -9.39 -42.16
CA THR A 6 29.06 -8.24 -41.35
C THR A 6 27.56 -8.29 -41.00
N ILE A 7 26.70 -8.57 -41.98
CA ILE A 7 25.25 -8.68 -41.75
C ILE A 7 24.94 -9.84 -40.80
N ALA A 8 25.55 -11.01 -41.01
CA ALA A 8 25.35 -12.17 -40.13
C ALA A 8 25.82 -11.88 -38.69
N GLY A 9 26.96 -11.21 -38.52
CA GLY A 9 27.47 -10.81 -37.21
C GLY A 9 26.54 -9.83 -36.48
N LEU A 10 26.02 -8.82 -37.20
CA LEU A 10 25.08 -7.86 -36.63
C LEU A 10 23.72 -8.50 -36.30
N ALA A 11 23.23 -9.42 -37.14
CA ALA A 11 22.02 -10.19 -36.87
C ALA A 11 22.17 -11.07 -35.62
N LEU A 12 23.32 -11.73 -35.45
CA LEU A 12 23.62 -12.52 -34.25
C LEU A 12 23.64 -11.65 -32.99
N LEU A 13 24.29 -10.48 -33.04
CA LEU A 13 24.32 -9.53 -31.93
C LEU A 13 22.90 -9.09 -31.52
N MET A 14 22.07 -8.72 -32.50
CA MET A 14 20.68 -8.33 -32.24
C MET A 14 19.87 -9.49 -31.65
N ALA A 15 20.07 -10.73 -32.12
CA ALA A 15 19.41 -11.91 -31.57
C ALA A 15 19.79 -12.14 -30.10
N ILE A 16 21.06 -11.95 -29.73
CA ILE A 16 21.52 -12.07 -28.34
C ILE A 16 20.87 -11.00 -27.44
N VAL A 17 20.88 -9.73 -27.89
CA VAL A 17 20.25 -8.62 -27.17
C VAL A 17 18.75 -8.86 -26.99
N ALA A 18 18.05 -9.28 -28.05
CA ALA A 18 16.63 -9.57 -28.00
C ALA A 18 16.34 -10.75 -27.05
N CYS A 19 17.17 -11.80 -27.06
CA CYS A 19 17.02 -12.95 -26.16
C CYS A 19 17.08 -12.51 -24.69
N PHE A 20 18.10 -11.75 -24.29
CA PHE A 20 18.21 -11.29 -22.90
C PHE A 20 17.11 -10.30 -22.50
N ALA A 21 16.67 -9.43 -23.41
CA ALA A 21 15.53 -8.55 -23.15
C ALA A 21 14.22 -9.35 -22.95
N GLN A 22 14.01 -10.44 -23.71
CA GLN A 22 12.86 -11.31 -23.52
C GLN A 22 12.95 -12.14 -22.23
N LEU A 23 14.14 -12.64 -21.87
CA LEU A 23 14.35 -13.32 -20.59
C LEU A 23 14.09 -12.39 -19.40
N ASP A 24 14.54 -11.13 -19.47
CA ASP A 24 14.22 -10.12 -18.46
C ASP A 24 12.70 -9.92 -18.35
N GLN A 25 12.01 -9.76 -19.47
CA GLN A 25 10.56 -9.60 -19.45
C GLN A 25 9.84 -10.85 -18.91
N GLN A 26 10.31 -12.05 -19.27
CA GLN A 26 9.75 -13.32 -18.81
C GLN A 26 9.94 -13.51 -17.31
N SER A 27 10.99 -12.96 -16.71
CA SER A 27 11.21 -13.00 -15.25
C SER A 27 10.05 -12.39 -14.46
N ARG A 28 9.25 -11.50 -15.05
CA ARG A 28 8.04 -10.94 -14.41
C ARG A 28 6.95 -11.98 -14.16
N LEU A 29 6.90 -13.00 -15.01
CA LEU A 29 5.89 -14.06 -14.97
C LEU A 29 6.42 -15.27 -14.21
N ASP A 30 7.70 -15.60 -14.42
CA ASP A 30 8.38 -16.71 -13.77
C ASP A 30 9.74 -16.24 -13.21
N PRO A 31 9.84 -16.04 -11.87
CA PRO A 31 11.06 -15.54 -11.22
C PRO A 31 12.31 -16.38 -11.46
N SER A 32 12.19 -17.66 -11.87
CA SER A 32 13.35 -18.54 -12.09
C SER A 32 14.27 -18.06 -13.21
N TYR A 33 13.73 -17.36 -14.22
CA TYR A 33 14.52 -16.78 -15.31
C TYR A 33 15.45 -15.65 -14.85
N ALA A 34 15.19 -15.04 -13.69
CA ALA A 34 15.95 -13.89 -13.21
C ALA A 34 17.45 -14.18 -12.98
N LEU A 35 17.78 -15.45 -12.71
CA LEU A 35 19.16 -15.92 -12.52
C LEU A 35 19.93 -16.06 -13.84
N MET A 36 19.23 -16.14 -14.98
CA MET A 36 19.84 -16.32 -16.30
C MET A 36 20.08 -14.98 -17.02
N VAL A 37 19.57 -13.88 -16.48
CA VAL A 37 19.65 -12.54 -17.09
C VAL A 37 20.90 -11.82 -16.58
N PRO A 38 21.86 -11.47 -17.45
CA PRO A 38 23.01 -10.67 -17.08
C PRO A 38 22.61 -9.30 -16.55
N ASP A 39 23.43 -8.72 -15.66
CA ASP A 39 23.09 -7.45 -15.00
C ASP A 39 22.87 -6.29 -15.97
N ALA A 40 23.59 -6.25 -17.10
CA ALA A 40 23.39 -5.24 -18.13
C ALA A 40 21.95 -5.20 -18.72
N PHE A 41 21.18 -6.27 -18.53
CA PHE A 41 19.81 -6.42 -19.05
C PHE A 41 18.76 -6.61 -17.94
N SER A 42 19.13 -6.53 -16.65
CA SER A 42 18.34 -7.07 -15.53
C SER A 42 17.29 -6.12 -14.94
N GLY A 43 16.52 -5.40 -15.75
CA GLY A 43 15.50 -4.47 -15.25
C GLY A 43 14.42 -5.13 -14.37
N ASN A 44 13.78 -6.19 -14.85
CA ASN A 44 12.82 -6.98 -14.07
C ASN A 44 13.51 -8.12 -13.31
N ALA A 45 14.56 -8.71 -13.88
CA ALA A 45 15.28 -9.80 -13.26
C ALA A 45 15.92 -9.37 -11.93
N ALA A 46 16.53 -8.19 -11.86
CA ALA A 46 17.07 -7.68 -10.60
C ALA A 46 15.97 -7.44 -9.55
N ARG A 47 14.74 -7.08 -9.98
CA ARG A 47 13.58 -6.99 -9.08
C ARG A 47 13.26 -8.35 -8.45
N GLU A 48 13.16 -9.39 -9.27
CA GLU A 48 12.82 -10.73 -8.76
C GLU A 48 13.97 -11.32 -7.93
N ARG A 49 15.23 -11.06 -8.30
CA ARG A 49 16.39 -11.40 -7.47
C ARG A 49 16.31 -10.75 -6.10
N ALA A 50 16.07 -9.44 -6.03
CA ALA A 50 15.93 -8.72 -4.77
C ALA A 50 14.83 -9.32 -3.87
N LYS A 51 13.68 -9.70 -4.44
CA LYS A 51 12.61 -10.36 -3.69
C LYS A 51 13.01 -11.74 -3.18
N MET A 52 13.67 -12.56 -4.01
CA MET A 52 14.16 -13.88 -3.59
C MET A 52 15.21 -13.75 -2.48
N GLU A 53 16.14 -12.81 -2.62
CA GLU A 53 17.17 -12.53 -1.62
C GLU A 53 16.56 -12.03 -0.31
N LEU A 54 15.53 -11.17 -0.36
CA LEU A 54 14.74 -10.77 0.81
C LEU A 54 14.09 -11.97 1.51
N GLN A 55 13.47 -12.87 0.76
CA GLN A 55 12.84 -14.08 1.30
C GLN A 55 13.86 -15.02 1.95
N LEU A 56 15.10 -15.05 1.45
CA LEU A 56 16.22 -15.82 1.98
C LEU A 56 16.96 -15.13 3.12
N GLY A 57 16.56 -13.91 3.53
CA GLY A 57 17.23 -13.12 4.56
C GLY A 57 18.60 -12.57 4.14
N GLN A 58 18.88 -12.50 2.84
CA GLN A 58 20.15 -12.05 2.28
C GLN A 58 20.13 -10.53 2.02
N GLY A 59 19.99 -9.74 3.08
CA GLY A 59 19.74 -8.29 2.99
C GLY A 59 20.71 -7.53 2.09
N GLN A 60 22.02 -7.77 2.22
CA GLN A 60 23.03 -7.08 1.39
C GLN A 60 22.96 -7.47 -0.10
N ALA A 61 22.69 -8.75 -0.40
CA ALA A 61 22.48 -9.18 -1.78
C ALA A 61 21.20 -8.55 -2.35
N ALA A 62 20.12 -8.56 -1.55
CA ALA A 62 18.85 -7.92 -1.91
C ALA A 62 18.99 -6.43 -2.20
N LEU A 63 19.84 -5.72 -1.44
CA LEU A 63 20.11 -4.31 -1.63
C LEU A 63 20.89 -4.05 -2.92
N ALA A 64 21.89 -4.89 -3.23
CA ALA A 64 22.63 -4.81 -4.48
C ALA A 64 21.70 -5.03 -5.69
N SER A 65 20.87 -6.07 -5.67
CA SER A 65 19.90 -6.35 -6.73
C SER A 65 18.85 -5.25 -6.86
N ALA A 66 18.29 -4.74 -5.77
CA ALA A 66 17.32 -3.64 -5.82
C ALA A 66 17.95 -2.33 -6.35
N THR A 67 19.20 -2.05 -5.99
CA THR A 67 19.95 -0.91 -6.54
C THR A 67 20.16 -1.05 -8.05
N MET A 68 20.48 -2.27 -8.51
CA MET A 68 20.61 -2.56 -9.94
C MET A 68 19.29 -2.35 -10.67
N GLN A 69 18.17 -2.79 -10.07
CA GLN A 69 16.84 -2.54 -10.60
C GLN A 69 16.58 -1.05 -10.79
N ILE A 70 16.86 -0.21 -9.78
CA ILE A 70 16.61 1.24 -9.86
C ILE A 70 17.46 1.90 -10.93
N LYS A 71 18.71 1.48 -11.11
CA LYS A 71 19.59 1.98 -12.19
C LYS A 71 18.98 1.74 -13.58
N HIS A 72 18.31 0.61 -13.79
CA HIS A 72 17.67 0.30 -15.08
C HIS A 72 16.23 0.82 -15.19
N ARG A 73 15.50 0.91 -14.07
CA ARG A 73 14.07 1.24 -14.02
C ARG A 73 13.73 2.11 -12.80
N PRO A 74 14.09 3.41 -12.80
CA PRO A 74 13.94 4.27 -11.62
C PRO A 74 12.49 4.73 -11.33
N LEU A 75 11.54 4.45 -12.23
CA LEU A 75 10.21 5.09 -12.22
C LEU A 75 9.13 4.42 -11.35
N PRO A 76 9.03 3.08 -11.21
CA PRO A 76 7.95 2.44 -10.47
C PRO A 76 8.07 2.64 -8.95
N ALA A 77 6.95 2.91 -8.27
CA ALA A 77 6.93 3.04 -6.81
C ALA A 77 7.29 1.72 -6.13
N GLU A 78 6.85 0.59 -6.70
CA GLU A 78 7.12 -0.75 -6.21
C GLU A 78 8.62 -1.08 -6.20
N SER A 79 9.38 -0.55 -7.18
CA SER A 79 10.83 -0.70 -7.23
C SER A 79 11.51 0.00 -6.06
N LEU A 80 11.04 1.21 -5.72
CA LEU A 80 11.55 1.98 -4.58
C LEU A 80 11.18 1.30 -3.26
N THR A 81 10.01 0.71 -3.16
CA THR A 81 9.60 -0.08 -1.99
C THR A 81 10.47 -1.31 -1.81
N ILE A 82 10.79 -2.04 -2.89
CA ILE A 82 11.72 -3.18 -2.82
C ILE A 82 13.10 -2.70 -2.37
N LEU A 83 13.61 -1.59 -2.91
CA LEU A 83 14.86 -1.00 -2.46
C LEU A 83 14.83 -0.69 -0.96
N ALA A 84 13.75 -0.09 -0.47
CA ALA A 84 13.61 0.21 0.95
C ALA A 84 13.61 -1.04 1.83
N LEU A 85 12.82 -2.05 1.46
CA LEU A 85 12.79 -3.32 2.20
C LEU A 85 14.16 -4.00 2.20
N SER A 86 14.86 -3.99 1.07
CA SER A 86 16.23 -4.50 0.97
C SER A 86 17.20 -3.74 1.87
N ALA A 87 17.10 -2.41 1.90
CA ALA A 87 17.91 -1.56 2.79
C ALA A 87 17.63 -1.85 4.27
N ILE A 88 16.37 -1.99 4.68
CA ILE A 88 15.99 -2.40 6.03
C ILE A 88 16.60 -3.76 6.37
N SER A 89 16.49 -4.74 5.45
CA SER A 89 17.05 -6.08 5.64
C SER A 89 18.58 -6.07 5.70
N ALA A 90 19.24 -5.09 5.10
CA ALA A 90 20.69 -4.89 5.15
C ALA A 90 21.16 -4.09 6.38
N GLY A 91 20.25 -3.51 7.16
CA GLY A 91 20.56 -2.63 8.30
C GLY A 91 20.85 -1.18 7.90
N GLU A 92 20.46 -0.76 6.69
CA GLU A 92 20.73 0.56 6.11
C GLU A 92 19.49 1.47 6.27
N GLU A 93 19.39 2.17 7.41
CA GLU A 93 18.19 2.94 7.80
C GLU A 93 17.94 4.20 6.94
N GLU A 94 18.99 4.96 6.62
CA GLU A 94 18.87 6.19 5.82
C GLU A 94 18.42 5.87 4.36
N PRO A 95 19.07 4.95 3.62
CA PRO A 95 18.60 4.55 2.30
C PRO A 95 17.17 3.98 2.30
N ALA A 96 16.79 3.26 3.36
CA ALA A 96 15.42 2.76 3.51
C ALA A 96 14.40 3.90 3.58
N THR A 97 14.69 4.91 4.40
CA THR A 97 13.84 6.08 4.62
C THR A 97 13.68 6.89 3.35
N ASP A 98 14.79 7.14 2.64
CA ASP A 98 14.80 7.87 1.37
C ASP A 98 13.98 7.15 0.29
N ALA A 99 14.16 5.83 0.19
CA ALA A 99 13.44 5.01 -0.78
C ALA A 99 11.93 4.97 -0.50
N LEU A 100 11.50 4.80 0.76
CA LEU A 100 10.07 4.87 1.14
C LEU A 100 9.47 6.26 0.89
N SER A 101 10.22 7.31 1.23
CA SER A 101 9.83 8.69 0.99
C SER A 101 9.66 8.96 -0.51
N ALA A 102 10.56 8.45 -1.34
CA ALA A 102 10.44 8.52 -2.79
C ALA A 102 9.25 7.70 -3.32
N ALA A 103 9.04 6.48 -2.81
CA ALA A 103 7.92 5.63 -3.20
C ALA A 103 6.56 6.30 -2.89
N SER A 104 6.42 6.91 -1.71
CA SER A 104 5.18 7.55 -1.27
C SER A 104 4.78 8.77 -2.10
N ARG A 105 5.78 9.51 -2.63
CA ARG A 105 5.57 10.62 -3.57
C ARG A 105 5.20 10.13 -4.98
N ARG A 106 5.68 8.95 -5.37
CA ARG A 106 5.57 8.44 -6.74
C ARG A 106 4.27 7.69 -7.01
N GLY A 107 3.80 6.92 -6.04
CA GLY A 107 2.65 6.04 -6.21
C GLY A 107 1.74 6.06 -4.99
N TRP A 108 0.57 6.70 -5.13
CA TRP A 108 -0.44 6.65 -4.07
C TRP A 108 -1.04 5.24 -3.87
N ARG A 109 -0.85 4.33 -4.84
CA ARG A 109 -1.32 2.94 -4.81
C ARG A 109 -0.29 1.92 -4.32
N GLU A 110 0.87 2.35 -3.82
CA GLU A 110 1.86 1.43 -3.28
C GLU A 110 1.60 1.19 -1.78
N PRO A 111 1.09 0.01 -1.36
CA PRO A 111 0.60 -0.18 0.00
C PRO A 111 1.65 -0.03 1.09
N ILE A 112 2.89 -0.48 0.87
CA ILE A 112 3.92 -0.45 1.93
C ILE A 112 4.35 0.99 2.21
N ALA A 113 4.53 1.79 1.18
CA ALA A 113 4.83 3.21 1.28
C ALA A 113 3.67 4.00 1.88
N GLN A 114 2.41 3.66 1.54
CA GLN A 114 1.25 4.25 2.23
C GLN A 114 1.23 3.88 3.71
N LEU A 115 1.53 2.63 4.08
CA LEU A 115 1.58 2.16 5.46
C LEU A 115 2.67 2.89 6.25
N ALA A 116 3.90 2.95 5.73
CA ALA A 116 5.01 3.66 6.35
C ALA A 116 4.71 5.16 6.49
N SER A 117 4.10 5.77 5.46
CA SER A 117 3.69 7.18 5.51
C SER A 117 2.58 7.43 6.54
N ALA A 118 1.64 6.50 6.68
CA ALA A 118 0.57 6.59 7.67
C ALA A 118 1.13 6.48 9.10
N GLU A 119 2.01 5.52 9.37
CA GLU A 119 2.71 5.36 10.64
C GLU A 119 3.50 6.62 11.01
N SER A 120 4.31 7.12 10.06
CA SER A 120 5.13 8.32 10.26
C SER A 120 4.28 9.58 10.50
N ALA A 121 3.18 9.74 9.76
CA ALA A 121 2.26 10.85 9.99
C ALA A 121 1.59 10.75 11.37
N LEU A 122 1.19 9.54 11.78
CA LEU A 122 0.54 9.32 13.07
C LEU A 122 1.49 9.57 14.24
N SER A 123 2.75 9.13 14.15
CA SER A 123 3.77 9.35 15.20
C SER A 123 4.15 10.83 15.36
N GLN A 124 4.00 11.62 14.28
CA GLN A 124 4.20 13.08 14.30
C GLN A 124 2.95 13.87 14.65
N GLY A 125 1.82 13.22 14.99
CA GLY A 125 0.55 13.89 15.27
C GLY A 125 -0.13 14.52 14.04
N GLN A 126 0.31 14.16 12.83
CA GLN A 126 -0.28 14.62 11.57
C GLN A 126 -1.52 13.79 11.20
N TYR A 127 -2.57 13.88 12.01
CA TYR A 127 -3.76 13.02 11.92
C TYR A 127 -4.46 13.07 10.56
N GLN A 128 -4.52 14.23 9.90
CA GLN A 128 -5.08 14.39 8.56
C GLN A 128 -4.31 13.59 7.51
N GLY A 129 -2.97 13.66 7.56
CA GLY A 129 -2.09 12.87 6.71
C GLY A 129 -2.30 11.39 6.95
N ALA A 130 -2.28 10.95 8.21
CA ALA A 130 -2.50 9.55 8.57
C ALA A 130 -3.87 9.03 8.08
N ALA A 131 -4.95 9.79 8.33
CA ALA A 131 -6.30 9.44 7.90
C ALA A 131 -6.40 9.28 6.37
N GLN A 132 -5.81 10.20 5.60
CA GLN A 132 -5.77 10.12 4.15
C GLN A 132 -5.06 8.85 3.66
N ARG A 133 -3.91 8.52 4.25
CA ARG A 133 -3.11 7.33 3.86
C ARG A 133 -3.83 6.03 4.21
N ILE A 134 -4.45 5.96 5.39
CA ILE A 134 -5.26 4.82 5.82
C ILE A 134 -6.49 4.65 4.91
N ALA A 135 -7.20 5.72 4.58
CA ALA A 135 -8.33 5.66 3.65
C ALA A 135 -7.89 5.16 2.26
N ALA A 136 -6.72 5.58 1.77
CA ALA A 136 -6.17 5.08 0.51
C ALA A 136 -5.86 3.57 0.57
N LEU A 137 -5.26 3.09 1.67
CA LEU A 137 -5.05 1.65 1.91
C LEU A 137 -6.36 0.86 1.88
N MET A 138 -7.40 1.37 2.54
CA MET A 138 -8.73 0.75 2.54
C MET A 138 -9.38 0.75 1.15
N ALA A 139 -9.16 1.80 0.37
CA ALA A 139 -9.70 1.93 -0.99
C ALA A 139 -9.09 0.91 -1.97
N MET A 140 -7.88 0.42 -1.71
CA MET A 140 -7.26 -0.64 -2.50
C MET A 140 -7.86 -2.03 -2.22
N GLY A 141 -8.75 -2.17 -1.23
CA GLY A 141 -9.38 -3.44 -0.87
C GLY A 141 -8.46 -4.39 -0.10
N THR A 142 -7.20 -4.01 0.13
CA THR A 142 -6.20 -4.75 0.90
C THR A 142 -6.14 -4.20 2.32
N LEU A 143 -7.16 -4.50 3.13
CA LEU A 143 -7.10 -4.19 4.54
C LEU A 143 -6.27 -5.28 5.24
N SER A 144 -5.00 -5.00 5.44
CA SER A 144 -4.08 -5.84 6.20
C SER A 144 -4.19 -5.56 7.70
N ALA A 145 -3.79 -6.52 8.55
CA ALA A 145 -3.75 -6.32 10.00
C ALA A 145 -2.97 -5.05 10.42
N PRO A 146 -1.82 -4.70 9.80
CA PRO A 146 -1.15 -3.43 10.07
C PRO A 146 -2.00 -2.19 9.76
N THR A 147 -2.82 -2.23 8.70
CA THR A 147 -3.72 -1.10 8.38
C THR A 147 -4.81 -0.96 9.42
N GLU A 148 -5.34 -2.08 9.93
CA GLU A 148 -6.33 -2.08 11.02
C GLU A 148 -5.74 -1.53 12.31
N GLU A 149 -4.52 -1.91 12.65
CA GLU A 149 -3.82 -1.40 13.82
C GLU A 149 -3.61 0.11 13.76
N LEU A 150 -3.15 0.63 12.61
CA LEU A 150 -3.00 2.07 12.38
C LEU A 150 -4.33 2.81 12.50
N LEU A 151 -5.41 2.26 11.94
CA LEU A 151 -6.74 2.83 12.08
C LEU A 151 -7.17 2.84 13.55
N GLY A 152 -6.95 1.76 14.28
CA GLY A 152 -7.24 1.69 15.71
C GLY A 152 -6.52 2.78 16.51
N ARG A 153 -5.20 2.93 16.30
CA ARG A 153 -4.39 3.98 16.94
C ARG A 153 -4.84 5.40 16.56
N LEU A 154 -5.16 5.64 15.29
CA LEU A 154 -5.72 6.93 14.85
C LEU A 154 -7.00 7.26 15.63
N LEU A 155 -7.92 6.31 15.73
CA LEU A 155 -9.23 6.49 16.34
C LEU A 155 -9.19 6.61 17.87
N GLN A 156 -8.07 6.31 18.53
CA GLN A 156 -7.90 6.48 19.98
C GLN A 156 -7.85 7.96 20.42
N THR A 157 -7.67 8.90 19.48
CA THR A 157 -7.59 10.33 19.76
C THR A 157 -8.79 11.09 19.18
N PRO A 158 -9.31 12.13 19.85
CA PRO A 158 -10.35 12.99 19.29
C PRO A 158 -9.97 13.61 17.95
N GLU A 159 -8.72 14.02 17.77
CA GLU A 159 -8.20 14.63 16.55
C GLU A 159 -8.15 13.62 15.41
N GLY A 160 -7.73 12.38 15.67
CA GLY A 160 -7.75 11.30 14.70
C GLY A 160 -9.15 10.86 14.30
N GLN A 161 -10.10 10.81 15.25
CA GLN A 161 -11.53 10.60 14.95
C GLN A 161 -12.07 11.70 14.03
N GLN A 162 -11.73 12.97 14.30
CA GLN A 162 -12.13 14.09 13.45
C GLN A 162 -11.56 13.97 12.03
N ALA A 163 -10.24 13.74 11.92
CA ALA A 163 -9.56 13.61 10.64
C ALA A 163 -10.14 12.46 9.80
N PHE A 164 -10.44 11.32 10.44
CA PHE A 164 -11.03 10.19 9.74
C PHE A 164 -12.49 10.43 9.36
N ALA A 165 -13.27 11.13 10.20
CA ALA A 165 -14.63 11.55 9.89
C ALA A 165 -14.69 12.43 8.63
N GLU A 166 -13.74 13.36 8.46
CA GLU A 166 -13.62 14.18 7.25
C GLU A 166 -13.29 13.36 5.98
N ARG A 167 -12.65 12.19 6.13
CA ARG A 167 -12.49 11.23 5.02
C ARG A 167 -13.77 10.46 4.73
N LEU A 168 -14.52 10.09 5.75
CA LEU A 168 -15.83 9.48 5.58
C LEU A 168 -16.88 10.43 5.02
N ALA A 169 -16.74 11.75 5.21
CA ALA A 169 -17.63 12.74 4.60
C ALA A 169 -17.30 12.98 3.11
N ALA A 170 -16.02 12.90 2.73
CA ALA A 170 -15.61 12.98 1.33
C ALA A 170 -15.93 11.66 0.59
N PHE A 171 -17.13 11.60 0.00
CA PHE A 171 -17.70 10.44 -0.68
C PHE A 171 -16.66 9.59 -1.45
N GLY A 172 -16.71 8.27 -1.24
CA GLY A 172 -15.86 7.33 -1.97
C GLY A 172 -16.32 5.88 -1.84
N ARG A 173 -16.10 5.08 -2.88
CA ARG A 173 -16.50 3.65 -2.93
C ARG A 173 -15.96 2.80 -1.77
N TRP A 174 -14.91 3.27 -1.10
CA TRP A 174 -14.25 2.60 0.03
C TRP A 174 -15.01 2.71 1.36
N GLN A 175 -15.89 3.71 1.52
CA GLN A 175 -16.61 3.98 2.76
C GLN A 175 -17.49 2.80 3.21
N ASN A 176 -18.13 2.13 2.25
CA ASN A 176 -18.97 0.96 2.53
C ASN A 176 -18.19 -0.19 3.21
N ASN A 177 -16.93 -0.37 2.82
CA ASN A 177 -16.05 -1.35 3.45
C ASN A 177 -15.50 -0.83 4.77
N ALA A 178 -15.37 0.49 4.92
CA ALA A 178 -14.89 1.12 6.15
C ALA A 178 -15.86 0.93 7.34
N LEU A 179 -17.17 0.93 7.11
CA LEU A 179 -18.17 0.84 8.19
C LEU A 179 -17.98 -0.34 9.14
N LEU A 180 -17.78 -1.54 8.60
CA LEU A 180 -17.58 -2.74 9.43
C LEU A 180 -16.13 -2.86 9.94
N THR A 181 -15.18 -2.34 9.17
CA THR A 181 -13.77 -2.39 9.50
C THR A 181 -13.41 -1.47 10.65
N GLY A 182 -13.87 -0.22 10.61
CA GLY A 182 -13.57 0.77 11.64
C GLY A 182 -14.07 0.34 13.02
N TYR A 183 -15.20 -0.35 13.07
CA TYR A 183 -15.72 -0.97 14.30
C TYR A 183 -14.73 -1.96 14.93
N ARG A 184 -14.13 -2.83 14.11
CA ARG A 184 -13.15 -3.84 14.56
C ARG A 184 -11.82 -3.19 14.97
N ALA A 185 -11.39 -2.17 14.23
CA ALA A 185 -10.11 -1.51 14.46
C ALA A 185 -10.11 -0.57 15.67
N GLY A 186 -11.09 0.34 15.76
CA GLY A 186 -11.15 1.37 16.80
C GLY A 186 -12.00 1.01 18.02
N GLY A 187 -12.74 -0.10 17.98
CA GLY A 187 -13.74 -0.44 18.99
C GLY A 187 -15.03 0.36 18.85
N ALA A 188 -16.06 -0.06 19.60
CA ALA A 188 -17.42 0.45 19.44
C ALA A 188 -17.54 1.96 19.67
N SER A 189 -16.96 2.49 20.76
CA SER A 189 -17.18 3.88 21.15
C SER A 189 -16.44 4.90 20.28
N ALA A 190 -15.16 4.65 19.99
CA ALA A 190 -14.37 5.53 19.12
C ALA A 190 -14.94 5.57 17.70
N TRP A 191 -15.36 4.40 17.18
CA TRP A 191 -15.96 4.32 15.87
C TRP A 191 -17.33 5.01 15.79
N ALA A 192 -18.19 4.82 16.79
CA ALA A 192 -19.48 5.51 16.85
C ALA A 192 -19.32 7.04 16.88
N SER A 193 -18.35 7.54 17.65
CA SER A 193 -18.04 8.97 17.73
C SER A 193 -17.50 9.51 16.40
N THR A 194 -16.71 8.71 15.68
CA THR A 194 -16.22 9.05 14.33
C THR A 194 -17.36 9.10 13.31
N LEU A 195 -18.29 8.15 13.35
CA LEU A 195 -19.45 8.13 12.46
C LEU A 195 -20.41 9.29 12.72
N ALA A 196 -20.63 9.64 13.99
CA ALA A 196 -21.44 10.80 14.36
C ALA A 196 -20.88 12.10 13.76
N ARG A 197 -19.57 12.34 13.93
CA ARG A 197 -18.88 13.49 13.32
C ARG A 197 -18.93 13.47 11.81
N ALA A 198 -18.76 12.31 11.19
CA ALA A 198 -18.87 12.18 9.74
C ALA A 198 -20.27 12.54 9.25
N ASN A 199 -21.32 12.12 9.98
CA ASN A 199 -22.71 12.47 9.68
C ASN A 199 -22.97 13.98 9.83
N GLU A 200 -22.43 14.63 10.87
CA GLU A 200 -22.47 16.09 11.04
C GLU A 200 -21.81 16.83 9.86
N LEU A 201 -20.78 16.22 9.26
CA LEU A 201 -20.10 16.71 8.06
C LEU A 201 -20.81 16.34 6.74
N GLY A 202 -21.96 15.68 6.80
CA GLY A 202 -22.77 15.32 5.62
C GLY A 202 -22.33 14.03 4.93
N ALA A 203 -21.70 13.08 5.64
CA ALA A 203 -21.40 11.76 5.09
C ALA A 203 -22.69 11.01 4.70
N ASP A 204 -22.71 10.49 3.48
CA ASP A 204 -23.79 9.63 2.98
C ASP A 204 -23.39 8.15 3.12
N PHE A 205 -23.92 7.49 4.15
CA PHE A 205 -23.63 6.09 4.42
C PHE A 205 -24.67 5.18 3.77
N ASN A 206 -24.20 4.08 3.16
CA ASN A 206 -25.09 3.04 2.67
C ASN A 206 -25.90 2.44 3.82
N CYS A 207 -27.22 2.71 3.80
CA CYS A 207 -28.20 2.30 4.79
C CYS A 207 -28.13 0.80 5.16
N ASN A 208 -27.98 -0.09 4.16
CA ASN A 208 -27.90 -1.53 4.41
C ASN A 208 -26.65 -1.90 5.22
N ARG A 209 -25.51 -1.30 4.89
CA ARG A 209 -24.25 -1.51 5.63
C ARG A 209 -24.31 -0.89 7.02
N LEU A 210 -24.94 0.27 7.15
CA LEU A 210 -25.13 0.92 8.45
C LEU A 210 -26.05 0.09 9.36
N GLY A 211 -27.10 -0.53 8.81
CA GLY A 211 -27.97 -1.45 9.55
C GLY A 211 -27.28 -2.74 9.99
N LEU A 212 -26.39 -3.29 9.16
CA LEU A 212 -25.53 -4.41 9.57
C LEU A 212 -24.58 -4.01 10.71
N LEU A 213 -24.04 -2.79 10.65
CA LEU A 213 -23.22 -2.25 11.73
C LEU A 213 -24.05 -2.06 13.01
N ALA A 214 -25.24 -1.47 12.92
CA ALA A 214 -26.15 -1.27 14.05
C ALA A 214 -26.48 -2.59 14.77
N LYS A 215 -26.70 -3.68 14.03
CA LYS A 215 -26.88 -5.02 14.61
C LYS A 215 -25.67 -5.48 15.43
N LYS A 216 -24.44 -5.14 15.02
CA LYS A 216 -23.23 -5.44 15.82
C LYS A 216 -23.15 -4.65 17.13
N TYR A 217 -23.77 -3.47 17.19
CA TYR A 217 -23.94 -2.70 18.42
C TYR A 217 -25.11 -3.20 19.29
N GLY A 218 -25.90 -4.18 18.86
CA GLY A 218 -27.19 -4.57 19.45
C GLY A 218 -27.20 -5.18 20.87
N GLY A 219 -26.17 -4.95 21.69
CA GLY A 219 -26.15 -5.28 23.12
C GLY A 219 -26.35 -4.04 24.00
N HIS A 220 -26.92 -4.21 25.20
CA HIS A 220 -27.19 -3.10 26.14
C HIS A 220 -25.99 -2.19 26.42
N GLN A 221 -24.77 -2.75 26.41
CA GLN A 221 -23.53 -2.01 26.68
C GLN A 221 -23.19 -0.95 25.61
N ASN A 222 -23.70 -1.11 24.39
CA ASN A 222 -23.35 -0.29 23.23
C ASN A 222 -24.53 0.59 22.77
N ALA A 223 -25.64 0.63 23.50
CA ALA A 223 -26.84 1.38 23.11
C ALA A 223 -26.58 2.89 23.03
N ALA A 224 -25.79 3.44 23.97
CA ALA A 224 -25.42 4.85 23.96
C ALA A 224 -24.55 5.20 22.74
N ASP A 225 -23.64 4.32 22.34
CA ASP A 225 -22.81 4.52 21.16
C ASP A 225 -23.60 4.37 19.87
N LEU A 226 -24.53 3.40 19.80
CA LEU A 226 -25.41 3.23 18.65
C LEU A 226 -26.24 4.50 18.39
N ALA A 227 -26.80 5.10 19.44
CA ALA A 227 -27.61 6.31 19.34
C ALA A 227 -26.87 7.52 18.76
N LYS A 228 -25.53 7.53 18.76
CA LYS A 228 -24.73 8.64 18.21
C LYS A 228 -24.83 8.74 16.69
N PHE A 229 -25.02 7.62 15.99
CA PHE A 229 -24.94 7.59 14.52
C PHE A 229 -26.15 6.92 13.85
N TRP A 230 -26.93 6.13 14.58
CA TRP A 230 -28.05 5.38 14.00
C TRP A 230 -29.33 6.21 13.99
N PRO A 231 -29.91 6.53 12.81
CA PRO A 231 -31.11 7.36 12.71
C PRO A 231 -32.42 6.62 13.07
N GLY A 232 -32.36 5.36 13.50
CA GLY A 232 -33.55 4.54 13.78
C GLY A 232 -34.13 3.89 12.52
N ASP A 233 -34.50 4.72 11.54
CA ASP A 233 -35.09 4.30 10.26
C ASP A 233 -34.19 4.68 9.08
N CYS A 234 -33.56 3.69 8.47
CA CYS A 234 -32.88 3.84 7.19
C CYS A 234 -33.86 3.44 6.07
N LYS A 235 -34.42 4.41 5.34
CA LYS A 235 -35.19 4.10 4.13
C LYS A 235 -34.22 3.61 3.07
N SER A 236 -34.41 2.38 2.58
CA SER A 236 -33.67 1.88 1.42
C SER A 236 -34.04 2.73 0.21
N SER A 237 -33.18 3.68 -0.16
CA SER A 237 -33.22 4.36 -1.45
C SER A 237 -32.77 3.42 -2.56
#